data_AF-A0A377F5D9-F1
#
_entry.id   AF-A0A377F5D9-F1
#
_cell.length_a   1.000
_cell.length_b   1.000
_cell.length_c   1.000
_cell.angle_alpha   90.00
_cell.angle_beta   90.00
_cell.angle_gamma   90.00
#
_symmetry.space_group_name_H-M   'P 1'
#
loop_
_entity.id
_entity.type
_entity.pdbx_description
1 polymer ?
#
loop_
_entity_poly.entity_id
_entity_poly.type
_entity_poly.pdbx_seq_one_letter_code
_entity_poly.pdbx_strand_id
1 'polypeptide(L)'
;MLDHNTSRIMSSMFDGALIEYAATSLFEMRRKPGKEAILMAWNVEERARLWLEAWRLSLSGWHISVLADPIESPRPELFPTQTLIVWTGMAPTRRQNELLQHWGEQGYKVIFHAP
;
A
#
# COMPACT_ATOMS: atom_id res chain seq x y z
N MET A 1 35.41 3.02 -2.11
CA MET A 1 34.16 3.24 -1.35
C MET A 1 33.35 4.27 -2.11
N LEU A 2 32.29 3.87 -2.81
CA LEU A 2 31.27 4.84 -3.21
C LEU A 2 30.75 5.47 -1.92
N ASP A 3 30.82 6.80 -1.84
CA ASP A 3 30.39 7.56 -0.67
C ASP A 3 28.94 7.19 -0.33
N HIS A 4 28.70 6.70 0.90
CA HIS A 4 27.40 6.24 1.38
C HIS A 4 26.31 7.31 1.16
N ASN A 5 26.71 8.59 1.22
CA ASN A 5 25.82 9.71 0.97
C ASN A 5 25.38 9.79 -0.51
N THR A 6 26.31 9.59 -1.45
CA THR A 6 26.01 9.56 -2.88
C THR A 6 25.04 8.44 -3.24
N SER A 7 25.24 7.24 -2.67
CA SER A 7 24.32 6.11 -2.88
C SER A 7 22.92 6.45 -2.39
N ARG A 8 22.78 7.05 -1.21
CA ARG A 8 21.48 7.42 -0.63
C ARG A 8 20.77 8.49 -1.48
N ILE A 9 21.50 9.48 -1.97
CA ILE A 9 20.95 10.53 -2.85
C ILE A 9 20.44 9.91 -4.16
N MET A 10 21.23 9.04 -4.79
CA MET A 10 20.82 8.34 -6.02
C MET A 10 19.60 7.46 -5.79
N SER A 11 19.56 6.69 -4.69
CA SER A 11 18.40 5.88 -4.31
C SER A 11 17.16 6.74 -4.10
N SER A 12 17.27 7.87 -3.39
CA SER A 12 16.15 8.78 -3.17
C SER A 12 15.62 9.39 -4.48
N MET A 13 16.50 9.71 -5.42
CA MET A 13 16.10 10.20 -6.74
C MET A 13 15.35 9.11 -7.53
N PHE A 14 15.85 7.88 -7.47
CA PHE A 14 15.23 6.73 -8.14
C PHE A 14 13.86 6.38 -7.54
N ASP A 15 13.73 6.41 -6.21
CA ASP A 15 12.45 6.22 -5.51
C ASP A 15 11.41 7.25 -5.96
N GLY A 16 11.81 8.51 -6.15
CA GLY A 16 10.95 9.56 -6.70
C GLY A 16 10.41 9.23 -8.09
N ALA A 17 11.29 8.78 -8.99
CA ALA A 17 10.89 8.39 -10.35
C ALA A 17 9.94 7.18 -10.37
N LEU A 18 10.16 6.19 -9.48
CA LEU A 18 9.27 5.03 -9.34
C LEU A 18 7.89 5.43 -8.84
N ILE A 19 7.82 6.32 -7.83
CA ILE A 19 6.55 6.83 -7.31
C ILE A 19 5.80 7.60 -8.39
N GLU A 20 6.47 8.47 -9.15
CA GLU A 20 5.86 9.24 -10.24
C GLU A 20 5.28 8.32 -11.32
N TYR A 21 6.04 7.30 -11.73
CA TYR A 21 5.58 6.31 -12.70
C TYR A 21 4.36 5.53 -12.20
N ALA A 22 4.40 5.05 -10.95
CA ALA A 22 3.30 4.32 -10.33
C ALA A 22 2.04 5.19 -10.22
N ALA A 23 2.16 6.44 -9.75
CA ALA A 23 1.05 7.37 -9.63
C ALA A 23 0.38 7.67 -10.98
N THR A 24 1.19 7.89 -12.03
CA THR A 24 0.70 8.08 -13.40
C THR A 24 -0.03 6.85 -13.90
N SER A 25 0.53 5.66 -13.66
CA SER A 25 -0.08 4.39 -14.06
C SER A 25 -1.40 4.13 -13.34
N LEU A 26 -1.48 4.44 -12.04
CA LEU A 26 -2.72 4.37 -11.25
C LEU A 26 -3.81 5.28 -11.82
N PHE A 27 -3.44 6.51 -12.21
CA PHE A 27 -4.38 7.44 -12.81
C PHE A 27 -4.96 6.91 -14.13
N GLU A 28 -4.12 6.38 -15.02
CA GLU A 28 -4.57 5.80 -16.30
C GLU A 28 -5.48 4.58 -16.09
N MET A 29 -5.19 3.74 -15.09
CA MET A 29 -5.99 2.54 -14.82
C MET A 29 -7.43 2.85 -14.38
N ARG A 30 -7.70 4.01 -13.78
CA ARG A 30 -9.04 4.46 -13.38
C ARG A 30 -10.01 4.69 -14.55
N ARG A 31 -9.49 4.74 -15.79
CA ARG A 31 -10.30 4.89 -17.01
C ARG A 31 -11.07 3.60 -17.35
N LYS A 32 -10.69 2.48 -16.76
CA LYS A 32 -11.35 1.18 -16.93
C LYS A 32 -12.32 0.94 -15.77
N PRO A 33 -13.31 0.04 -15.90
CA PRO A 33 -14.11 -0.37 -14.76
C PRO A 33 -13.26 -1.05 -13.69
N GLY A 34 -13.49 -0.73 -12.42
CA GLY A 34 -12.73 -1.28 -11.29
C GLY A 34 -13.42 -1.07 -9.95
N LYS A 35 -12.93 -1.78 -8.92
CA LYS A 35 -13.41 -1.67 -7.54
C LYS A 35 -12.54 -0.68 -6.77
N GLU A 36 -13.15 0.21 -6.00
CA GLU A 36 -12.38 1.15 -5.16
C GLU A 36 -11.81 0.45 -3.92
N ALA A 37 -10.55 0.75 -3.61
CA ALA A 37 -9.92 0.36 -2.36
C ALA A 37 -8.86 1.38 -1.92
N ILE A 38 -8.56 1.38 -0.62
CA ILE A 38 -7.46 2.15 -0.05
C ILE A 38 -6.35 1.17 0.31
N LEU A 39 -5.14 1.39 -0.22
CA LEU A 39 -3.95 0.63 0.17
C LEU A 39 -3.17 1.38 1.25
N MET A 40 -2.77 0.66 2.29
CA MET A 40 -1.96 1.19 3.38
C MET A 40 -0.80 0.26 3.73
N ALA A 41 0.38 0.84 3.95
CA ALA A 41 1.52 0.13 4.52
C ALA A 41 1.34 -0.01 6.03
N TRP A 42 1.40 -1.24 6.55
CA TRP A 42 1.37 -1.54 7.97
C TRP A 42 2.77 -1.92 8.46
N ASN A 43 3.41 -1.00 9.21
CA ASN A 43 4.80 -1.13 9.68
C ASN A 43 5.84 -1.32 8.56
N VAL A 44 5.66 -0.64 7.42
CA VAL A 44 6.63 -0.66 6.30
C VAL A 44 6.96 0.77 5.87
N GLU A 45 8.24 1.14 5.94
CA GLU A 45 8.71 2.50 5.61
C GLU A 45 9.00 2.72 4.12
N GLU A 46 9.09 1.64 3.33
CA GLU A 46 9.47 1.66 1.91
C GLU A 46 8.35 2.26 1.02
N ARG A 47 8.27 3.60 0.98
CA ARG A 47 7.24 4.34 0.24
C ARG A 47 7.19 3.97 -1.25
N ALA A 48 8.33 3.94 -1.94
CA ALA A 48 8.35 3.61 -3.36
C ALA A 48 7.75 2.22 -3.65
N ARG A 49 8.02 1.25 -2.78
CA ARG A 49 7.48 -0.10 -2.90
C ARG A 49 5.96 -0.14 -2.65
N LEU A 50 5.44 0.63 -1.69
CA LEU A 50 4.00 0.78 -1.48
C LEU A 50 3.29 1.26 -2.76
N TRP A 51 3.85 2.25 -3.44
CA TRP A 51 3.30 2.76 -4.70
C TRP A 51 3.34 1.73 -5.84
N LEU A 52 4.42 0.94 -5.92
CA LEU A 52 4.50 -0.16 -6.89
C LEU A 52 3.48 -1.27 -6.61
N GLU A 53 3.23 -1.61 -5.34
CA GLU A 53 2.19 -2.57 -4.96
C GLU A 53 0.78 -2.05 -5.27
N ALA A 54 0.53 -0.76 -5.08
CA ALA A 54 -0.71 -0.12 -5.50
C ALA A 54 -0.92 -0.28 -7.01
N TRP A 55 0.11 0.00 -7.81
CA TRP A 55 0.06 -0.19 -9.24
C TRP A 55 -0.20 -1.66 -9.60
N ARG A 56 0.47 -2.61 -8.97
CA ARG A 56 0.23 -4.05 -9.19
C ARG A 56 -1.21 -4.46 -8.90
N LEU A 57 -1.80 -3.97 -7.80
CA LEU A 57 -3.21 -4.19 -7.47
C LEU A 57 -4.14 -3.58 -8.53
N SER A 58 -3.78 -2.44 -9.11
CA SER A 58 -4.60 -1.82 -10.15
C SER A 58 -4.71 -2.65 -11.42
N LEU A 59 -3.67 -3.44 -11.74
CA LEU A 59 -3.71 -4.39 -12.86
C LEU A 59 -4.74 -5.52 -12.64
N SER A 60 -5.17 -5.73 -11.39
CA SER A 60 -6.17 -6.72 -11.00
C SER A 60 -7.57 -6.13 -10.86
N GLY A 61 -7.82 -4.95 -11.44
CA GLY A 61 -9.13 -4.29 -11.49
C GLY A 61 -9.48 -3.49 -10.24
N TRP A 62 -8.48 -3.12 -9.43
CA TRP A 62 -8.65 -2.19 -8.32
C TRP A 62 -8.35 -0.75 -8.72
N HIS A 63 -9.15 0.17 -8.21
CA HIS A 63 -8.84 1.59 -8.20
C HIS A 63 -8.28 1.92 -6.82
N ILE A 64 -6.96 1.98 -6.75
CA ILE A 64 -6.24 2.15 -5.48
C ILE A 64 -6.06 3.63 -5.16
N SER A 65 -6.54 4.03 -4.00
CA SER A 65 -6.10 5.25 -3.32
C SER A 65 -4.99 4.86 -2.33
N VAL A 66 -3.82 5.49 -2.43
CA VAL A 66 -2.66 5.15 -1.59
C VAL A 66 -2.65 6.06 -0.36
N LEU A 67 -2.60 5.47 0.83
CA LEU A 67 -2.24 6.22 2.02
C LEU A 67 -0.71 6.28 2.11
N ALA A 68 -0.14 7.44 1.75
CA ALA A 68 1.29 7.57 1.47
C ALA A 68 2.20 7.41 2.69
N ASP A 69 1.68 7.63 3.90
CA ASP A 69 2.43 7.45 5.13
C ASP A 69 2.23 6.04 5.72
N PRO A 70 3.33 5.40 6.17
CA PRO A 70 3.24 4.15 6.91
C PRO A 70 2.36 4.30 8.14
N ILE A 71 1.55 3.30 8.43
CA ILE A 71 0.75 3.25 9.65
C ILE A 71 1.26 2.15 10.57
N GLU A 72 1.46 2.51 11.83
CA GLU A 72 1.81 1.54 12.88
C GLU A 72 0.60 0.73 13.37
N SER A 73 -0.55 1.40 13.48
CA SER A 73 -1.82 0.83 13.93
C SER A 73 -2.95 1.19 12.97
N PRO A 74 -3.28 0.35 11.98
CA PRO A 74 -4.41 0.59 11.09
C PRO A 74 -5.71 0.73 11.88
N ARG A 75 -6.55 1.67 11.44
CA ARG A 75 -7.84 2.00 12.08
C ARG A 75 -8.97 1.93 11.06
N PRO A 76 -9.54 0.73 10.80
CA PRO A 76 -10.62 0.56 9.83
C PRO A 76 -11.86 1.42 10.09
N GLU A 77 -12.09 1.80 11.35
CA GLU A 77 -13.18 2.66 11.78
C GLU A 77 -13.15 4.06 11.16
N LEU A 78 -11.99 4.53 10.67
CA LEU A 78 -11.88 5.80 9.94
C LEU A 78 -12.42 5.72 8.51
N PHE A 79 -12.60 4.50 7.98
CA PHE A 79 -13.01 4.24 6.60
C PHE A 79 -14.12 3.16 6.55
N PRO A 80 -15.26 3.37 7.23
CA PRO A 80 -16.22 2.31 7.51
C PRO A 80 -16.92 1.72 6.27
N THR A 81 -16.93 2.45 5.15
CA THR A 81 -17.59 2.02 3.92
C THR A 81 -16.64 1.64 2.81
N GLN A 82 -15.33 1.84 3.00
CA GLN A 82 -14.29 1.55 2.01
C GLN A 82 -13.75 0.13 2.16
N THR A 83 -13.25 -0.42 1.06
CA THR A 83 -12.40 -1.61 1.12
C THR A 83 -10.99 -1.16 1.49
N LEU A 84 -10.45 -1.69 2.58
CA LEU A 84 -9.09 -1.46 3.00
C LEU A 84 -8.23 -2.65 2.58
N ILE A 85 -7.08 -2.36 1.97
CA ILE A 85 -6.05 -3.33 1.67
C ILE A 85 -4.85 -2.97 2.53
N VAL A 86 -4.42 -3.89 3.39
CA VAL A 86 -3.23 -3.71 4.22
C VAL A 86 -2.07 -4.51 3.64
N TRP A 87 -0.88 -3.92 3.65
CA TRP A 87 0.34 -4.54 3.15
C TRP A 87 1.46 -4.39 4.17
N THR A 88 2.11 -5.50 4.52
CA THR A 88 3.19 -5.56 5.52
C THR A 88 4.56 -5.85 4.90
N GLY A 89 4.68 -5.89 3.57
CA GLY A 89 5.94 -6.16 2.89
C GLY A 89 6.47 -7.60 3.00
N MET A 90 5.86 -8.41 3.87
CA MET A 90 6.17 -9.80 4.19
C MET A 90 4.94 -10.51 4.77
N ALA A 91 5.08 -11.77 5.17
CA ALA A 91 3.99 -12.51 5.83
C ALA A 91 3.55 -11.82 7.14
N PRO A 92 2.24 -11.81 7.45
CA PRO A 92 1.72 -11.14 8.64
C PRO A 92 2.11 -11.91 9.90
N THR A 93 2.43 -11.17 10.96
CA THR A 93 2.65 -11.74 12.29
C THR A 93 1.37 -12.33 12.87
N ARG A 94 1.48 -13.18 13.91
CA ARG A 94 0.32 -13.74 14.62
C ARG A 94 -0.64 -12.64 15.09
N ARG A 95 -0.10 -11.57 15.68
CA ARG A 95 -0.86 -10.41 16.15
C ARG A 95 -1.60 -9.69 15.02
N GLN A 96 -0.96 -9.54 13.85
CA GLN A 96 -1.59 -8.92 12.69
C GLN A 96 -2.74 -9.79 12.15
N ASN A 97 -2.58 -11.12 12.13
CA ASN A 97 -3.65 -12.04 11.76
C ASN A 97 -4.84 -11.97 12.74
N GLU A 98 -4.58 -11.95 14.05
CA GLU A 98 -5.61 -11.79 15.09
C GLU A 98 -6.40 -10.48 14.88
N LEU A 99 -5.72 -9.37 14.59
CA LEU A 99 -6.37 -8.08 14.30
C LEU A 99 -7.18 -8.10 13.00
N LEU A 100 -6.65 -8.70 11.93
CA LEU A 100 -7.37 -8.86 10.66
C LEU A 100 -8.66 -9.66 10.83
N GLN A 101 -8.59 -10.75 11.59
CA GLN A 101 -9.77 -11.54 11.92
C GLN A 101 -10.77 -10.71 12.72
N HIS A 102 -10.31 -10.01 13.76
CA HIS A 102 -11.16 -9.19 14.62
C HIS A 102 -11.90 -8.08 13.83
N TRP A 103 -11.21 -7.40 12.91
CA TRP A 103 -11.83 -6.41 12.04
C TRP A 103 -12.87 -7.03 11.10
N GLY A 104 -12.61 -8.24 10.60
CA GLY A 104 -13.58 -8.99 9.81
C GLY A 104 -14.85 -9.35 10.60
N GLU A 105 -14.70 -9.78 11.86
CA GLU A 105 -15.82 -10.06 12.78
C GLU A 105 -16.65 -8.80 13.09
N GLN A 106 -16.02 -7.63 13.10
CA GLN A 106 -16.69 -6.32 13.24
C GLN A 106 -17.37 -5.84 11.95
N GLY A 107 -17.20 -6.55 10.83
CA GLY A 107 -17.81 -6.21 9.53
C GLY A 107 -17.00 -5.24 8.67
N TYR A 108 -15.77 -4.89 9.05
CA TYR A 108 -14.89 -4.07 8.23
C TYR A 108 -14.35 -4.86 7.03
N LYS A 109 -14.31 -4.23 5.86
CA LYS A 109 -13.78 -4.84 4.63
C LYS A 109 -12.26 -4.68 4.56
N VAL A 110 -11.53 -5.42 5.38
CA VAL A 110 -10.06 -5.41 5.40
C VAL A 110 -9.52 -6.65 4.68
N ILE A 111 -8.66 -6.44 3.69
CA ILE A 111 -8.01 -7.47 2.90
C ILE A 111 -6.50 -7.39 3.16
N PHE A 112 -5.88 -8.52 3.46
CA PHE A 112 -4.42 -8.61 3.51
C PHE A 112 -3.85 -8.84 2.10
N HIS A 113 -2.87 -8.03 1.72
CA HIS A 113 -2.14 -8.16 0.46
C HIS A 113 -0.72 -8.66 0.72
N ALA A 114 -0.42 -9.86 0.22
CA ALA A 114 0.93 -10.39 0.23
C ALA A 114 1.75 -9.79 -0.93
N PRO A 115 3.05 -9.53 -0.72
CA PRO A 115 3.97 -9.16 -1.79
C PRO A 115 3.94 -10.13 -2.98
#